data_AF-A0A2D4L657-F1
#
_entry.id   AF-A0A2D4L657-F1
#
_cell.length_a   1.000
_cell.length_b   1.000
_cell.length_c   1.000
_cell.angle_alpha   90.00
_cell.angle_beta   90.00
_cell.angle_gamma   90.00
#
_symmetry.space_group_name_H-M   'P 1'
#
loop_
_entity.id
_entity.type
_entity.pdbx_description
1 polymer ?
#
loop_
_entity_poly.entity_id
_entity_poly.type
_entity_poly.pdbx_seq_one_letter_code
_entity_poly.pdbx_strand_id
1 'polypeptide(L)'
;THLLLVPVTIRLEEDDILILSSTAKQAERDTKLTLKTLQHHSFSINWKKSQLSPSTRLSHLGVILDIVEDRVFLSTERQESIRTLVNSIRTLKRAPLANLSKLLGKM
;
A
#
# COMPACT_ATOMS: atom_id res chain seq x y z
N THR A 1 -18.92 -1.47 -4.86
CA THR A 1 -19.43 -0.20 -4.28
C THR A 1 -19.66 -0.29 -2.77
N HIS A 2 -18.68 -0.76 -1.97
CA HIS A 2 -18.85 -0.93 -0.51
C HIS A 2 -17.64 -0.47 0.34
N LEU A 3 -16.89 0.55 -0.08
CA LEU A 3 -15.75 1.05 0.70
C LEU A 3 -15.95 2.45 1.33
N LEU A 4 -17.09 3.11 1.15
CA LEU A 4 -17.24 4.54 1.45
C LEU A 4 -18.46 4.89 2.32
N LEU A 5 -18.54 4.35 3.55
CA LEU A 5 -19.63 4.71 4.48
C LEU A 5 -19.18 4.92 5.94
N VAL A 6 -17.92 5.27 6.16
CA VAL A 6 -17.42 5.75 7.46
C VAL A 6 -16.55 6.99 7.23
N PRO A 7 -16.72 8.09 7.99
CA PRO A 7 -16.08 9.38 7.72
C PRO A 7 -14.55 9.34 7.77
N VAL A 8 -13.97 8.39 8.50
CA VAL A 8 -12.54 8.06 8.51
C VAL A 8 -12.39 6.54 8.60
N THR A 9 -11.69 5.93 7.65
CA THR A 9 -11.24 4.54 7.80
C THR A 9 -9.75 4.54 8.08
N ILE A 10 -9.37 4.06 9.26
CA ILE A 10 -7.98 3.77 9.63
C ILE A 10 -7.77 2.27 9.44
N ARG A 11 -6.85 1.89 8.55
CA ARG A 11 -6.36 0.51 8.48
C ARG A 11 -4.94 0.45 9.03
N LEU A 12 -4.74 -0.51 9.94
CA LEU A 12 -3.46 -0.81 10.57
C LEU A 12 -2.99 -2.16 10.02
N GLU A 13 -1.87 -2.16 9.32
CA GLU A 13 -1.19 -3.38 8.87
C GLU A 13 0.26 -3.33 9.39
N GLU A 14 0.55 -4.16 10.39
CA GLU A 14 1.78 -4.19 11.21
C GLU A 14 2.20 -2.81 11.76
N ASP A 15 2.74 -1.92 10.92
CA ASP A 15 3.21 -0.56 11.27
C ASP A 15 2.66 0.55 10.34
N ASP A 16 1.91 0.20 9.29
CA ASP A 16 1.37 1.16 8.33
C ASP A 16 -0.03 1.64 8.72
N ILE A 17 -0.26 2.95 8.62
CA ILE A 17 -1.57 3.60 8.84
C ILE A 17 -2.05 4.20 7.52
N LEU A 18 -3.20 3.71 7.05
CA LEU A 18 -3.92 4.31 5.92
C LEU A 18 -5.09 5.17 6.43
N ILE A 19 -5.13 6.44 6.06
CA ILE A 19 -6.23 7.37 6.39
C ILE A 19 -7.03 7.65 5.12
N LEU A 20 -8.30 7.23 5.10
CA LEU A 20 -9.24 7.50 4.02
C LEU A 20 -10.29 8.51 4.50
N SER A 21 -10.44 9.61 3.76
CA SER A 21 -11.42 10.66 4.05
C SER A 21 -12.11 11.13 2.77
N SER A 22 -13.34 11.65 2.90
CA SER A 22 -14.17 12.07 1.76
C SER A 22 -13.72 13.36 1.05
N THR A 23 -12.88 14.18 1.70
CA THR A 23 -12.36 15.42 1.12
C THR A 23 -10.91 15.63 1.53
N ALA A 24 -10.14 16.37 0.72
CA ALA A 24 -8.75 16.72 1.03
C ALA A 24 -8.62 17.47 2.37
N LYS A 25 -9.52 18.43 2.65
CA LYS A 25 -9.55 19.15 3.94
C LYS A 25 -9.83 18.25 5.13
N GLN A 26 -10.66 17.22 4.95
CA GLN A 26 -10.91 16.23 6.00
C GLN A 26 -9.67 15.36 6.21
N ALA A 27 -9.07 14.86 5.12
CA ALA A 27 -7.84 14.07 5.18
C ALA A 27 -6.68 14.82 5.88
N GLU A 28 -6.51 16.12 5.61
CA GLU A 28 -5.50 16.94 6.31
C GLU A 28 -5.77 17.05 7.82
N ARG A 29 -7.04 17.25 8.20
CA ARG A 29 -7.43 17.34 9.61
C ARG A 29 -7.21 16.01 10.33
N ASP A 30 -7.64 14.91 9.72
CA ASP A 30 -7.52 13.56 10.27
C ASP A 30 -6.04 13.14 10.37
N THR A 31 -5.24 13.48 9.37
CA THR A 31 -3.79 13.25 9.39
C THR A 31 -3.16 14.00 10.55
N LYS A 32 -3.44 15.31 10.72
CA LYS A 32 -2.90 16.10 11.85
C LYS A 32 -3.31 15.54 13.21
N LEU A 33 -4.56 15.13 13.35
CA LEU A 33 -5.06 14.51 14.59
C LEU A 33 -4.33 13.20 14.87
N THR A 34 -4.21 12.33 13.86
CA THR A 34 -3.53 11.04 13.97
C THR A 34 -2.07 11.20 14.36
N LEU A 35 -1.34 12.10 13.70
CA LEU A 35 0.06 12.40 14.02
C LEU A 35 0.21 12.87 15.48
N LYS A 36 -0.66 13.78 15.93
CA LYS A 36 -0.64 14.28 17.31
C LYS A 36 -0.90 13.16 18.33
N THR A 37 -1.87 12.30 18.06
CA THR A 37 -2.19 11.15 18.91
C THR A 37 -1.02 10.17 18.98
N LEU A 38 -0.43 9.80 17.84
CA LEU A 38 0.73 8.90 17.79
C LEU A 38 1.91 9.47 18.59
N GLN A 39 2.23 10.76 18.39
CA GLN A 39 3.30 11.43 19.12
C GLN A 39 3.02 11.49 20.62
N HIS A 40 1.76 11.73 21.02
CA HIS A 40 1.35 11.71 22.43
C HIS A 40 1.60 10.35 23.08
N HIS A 41 1.38 9.26 22.33
CA HIS A 41 1.66 7.90 22.78
C HIS A 41 3.11 7.44 22.52
N SER A 42 4.03 8.38 22.26
CA SER A 42 5.46 8.09 22.07
C SER A 42 5.80 7.20 20.86
N PHE A 43 4.91 7.13 19.87
CA PHE A 43 5.26 6.51 18.59
C PHE A 43 6.23 7.40 17.80
N SER A 44 7.22 6.78 17.16
CA SER A 44 8.14 7.45 16.24
C SER A 44 7.59 7.39 14.82
N ILE A 45 7.49 8.54 14.16
CA ILE A 45 6.93 8.65 12.81
C ILE A 45 8.06 8.64 11.78
N ASN A 46 7.98 7.75 10.80
CA ASN A 46 8.94 7.71 9.70
C ASN A 46 8.59 8.72 8.61
N TRP A 47 8.93 10.00 8.83
CA TRP A 47 8.62 11.11 7.91
C TRP A 47 9.09 10.91 6.47
N LYS A 48 10.16 10.13 6.25
CA LYS A 48 10.69 9.85 4.91
C LYS A 48 9.84 8.84 4.14
N LYS A 49 9.20 7.90 4.85
CA LYS A 49 8.32 6.88 4.25
C LYS A 49 6.85 7.30 4.25
N SER A 50 6.44 8.17 5.18
CA SER A 50 5.04 8.59 5.31
C SER A 50 4.64 9.59 4.22
N GLN A 51 3.49 9.33 3.58
CA GLN A 51 2.82 10.29 2.71
C GLN A 51 1.75 11.05 3.49
N LEU A 52 2.02 12.31 3.82
CA LEU A 52 1.19 13.12 4.73
C LEU A 52 0.33 14.17 4.05
N SER A 53 0.48 14.34 2.73
CA SER A 53 -0.42 15.14 1.91
C SER A 53 -1.55 14.26 1.37
N PRO A 54 -2.79 14.77 1.32
CA PRO A 54 -3.88 14.06 0.67
C PRO A 54 -3.52 13.73 -0.78
N SER A 55 -3.82 12.51 -1.20
CA SER A 55 -3.65 12.06 -2.57
C SER A 55 -4.77 11.13 -2.95
N THR A 56 -5.14 11.15 -4.23
CA THR A 56 -6.06 10.17 -4.80
C THR A 56 -5.37 8.91 -5.30
N ARG A 57 -4.03 8.90 -5.30
CA ARG A 57 -3.20 7.77 -5.71
C ARG A 57 -2.09 7.53 -4.69
N LEU A 58 -2.02 6.32 -4.15
CA LEU A 58 -1.11 5.97 -3.06
C LEU A 58 -0.51 4.58 -3.27
N SER A 59 0.80 4.44 -3.08
CA SER A 59 1.46 3.14 -3.01
C SER A 59 1.40 2.60 -1.58
N HIS A 60 0.88 1.38 -1.40
CA HIS A 60 0.78 0.72 -0.11
C HIS A 60 0.91 -0.80 -0.30
N LEU A 61 1.79 -1.47 0.47
CA LEU A 61 2.00 -2.93 0.41
C LEU A 61 2.25 -3.53 -0.99
N GLY A 62 2.95 -2.78 -1.85
CA GLY A 62 3.25 -3.20 -3.23
C GLY A 62 2.06 -3.13 -4.19
N VAL A 63 0.97 -2.48 -3.79
CA VAL A 63 -0.13 -2.08 -4.65
C VAL A 63 -0.23 -0.56 -4.75
N ILE A 64 -0.85 -0.08 -5.81
CA ILE A 64 -1.23 1.31 -6.01
C ILE A 64 -2.74 1.38 -5.88
N LEU A 65 -3.20 2.07 -4.83
CA LEU A 65 -4.60 2.42 -4.64
C LEU A 65 -4.88 3.67 -5.46
N ASP A 66 -5.85 3.60 -6.38
CA ASP A 66 -6.36 4.75 -7.12
C ASP A 66 -7.85 4.92 -6.80
N ILE A 67 -8.17 5.96 -6.02
CA ILE A 67 -9.55 6.24 -5.61
C ILE A 67 -10.35 7.01 -6.66
N VAL A 68 -9.71 7.57 -7.69
CA VAL A 68 -10.43 8.19 -8.81
C VAL A 68 -11.01 7.09 -9.70
N GLU A 69 -10.22 6.06 -9.95
CA GLU A 69 -10.63 4.94 -10.80
C GLU A 69 -11.34 3.81 -10.03
N ASP A 70 -11.40 3.90 -8.69
CA ASP A 70 -11.87 2.84 -7.76
C ASP A 70 -11.17 1.49 -8.03
N ARG A 71 -9.85 1.55 -8.23
CA ARG A 71 -9.04 0.41 -8.67
C ARG A 71 -7.78 0.25 -7.82
N VAL A 72 -7.36 -1.01 -7.71
CA VAL A 72 -6.11 -1.41 -7.09
C VAL A 72 -5.23 -2.03 -8.17
N PHE A 73 -4.02 -1.49 -8.33
CA PHE A 73 -3.04 -1.97 -9.29
C PHE A 73 -1.84 -2.56 -8.56
N LEU A 74 -1.12 -3.50 -9.17
CA LEU A 74 0.21 -3.84 -8.68
C LEU A 74 1.16 -2.67 -8.92
N SER A 75 2.03 -2.36 -7.95
CA SER A 75 3.08 -1.36 -8.16
C SER A 75 4.02 -1.81 -9.28
N THR A 76 4.64 -0.84 -9.97
CA THR A 76 5.62 -1.13 -11.03
C THR A 76 6.76 -2.01 -10.52
N GLU A 77 7.23 -1.76 -9.29
CA GLU A 77 8.24 -2.59 -8.63
C GLU A 77 7.78 -4.04 -8.45
N ARG A 78 6.53 -4.25 -7.99
CA ARG A 78 5.99 -5.60 -7.79
C ARG A 78 5.78 -6.32 -9.12
N GLN A 79 5.30 -5.59 -10.15
CA GLN A 79 5.20 -6.12 -11.51
C GLN A 79 6.57 -6.55 -12.06
N GLU A 80 7.60 -5.71 -11.89
CA GLU A 80 8.95 -6.02 -12.38
C GLU A 80 9.58 -7.18 -11.62
N SER A 81 9.35 -7.28 -10.31
CA SER A 81 9.79 -8.42 -9.50
C SER A 81 9.19 -9.74 -9.98
N ILE A 82 7.88 -9.75 -10.29
CA ILE A 82 7.19 -10.92 -10.85
C ILE A 82 7.73 -11.22 -12.24
N ARG A 83 7.83 -10.22 -13.12
CA ARG A 83 8.31 -10.37 -14.50
C ARG A 83 9.74 -10.94 -14.54
N THR A 84 10.62 -10.45 -13.68
CA THR A 84 12.00 -10.95 -13.54
C THR A 84 12.02 -12.41 -13.11
N LEU A 85 11.19 -12.80 -12.13
CA LEU A 85 11.10 -14.18 -11.66
C LEU A 85 10.52 -15.12 -12.73
N VAL A 86 9.49 -14.68 -13.44
CA VAL A 86 8.91 -15.45 -14.56
C VAL A 86 9.94 -15.67 -15.65
N ASN A 87 10.68 -14.61 -16.03
CA ASN A 87 11.70 -14.70 -17.07
C ASN A 87 12.85 -15.63 -16.67
N SER A 88 13.29 -15.60 -15.41
CA SER A 88 14.36 -16.50 -14.93
C SER A 88 13.91 -17.96 -14.83
N ILE A 89 12.65 -18.23 -14.56
CA ILE A 89 12.09 -19.59 -14.57
C ILE A 89 11.94 -20.10 -16.00
N ARG A 90 11.46 -19.25 -16.92
CA ARG A 90 11.20 -19.63 -18.32
C ARG A 90 12.45 -20.04 -19.10
N THR A 91 13.61 -19.50 -18.75
CA THR A 91 14.89 -19.87 -19.39
C THR A 91 15.41 -21.24 -18.93
N LEU A 92 14.84 -21.81 -17.86
CA LEU A 92 15.23 -23.11 -17.33
C LEU A 92 14.40 -24.23 -17.96
N LYS A 93 15.06 -25.27 -18.50
CA LYS A 93 14.38 -26.51 -18.93
C LYS A 93 13.73 -27.27 -17.77
N ARG A 94 14.23 -27.09 -16.55
CA ARG A 94 13.69 -27.64 -15.30
C ARG A 94 13.81 -26.57 -14.22
N ALA A 95 12.67 -26.10 -13.71
CA ALA A 95 12.65 -25.08 -12.67
C ALA A 95 12.69 -25.73 -11.28
N PRO A 96 13.52 -25.22 -10.34
CA PRO A 96 13.47 -25.63 -8.94
C PRO A 96 12.08 -25.37 -8.35
N LEU A 97 11.55 -26.33 -7.59
CA LEU A 97 10.25 -26.19 -6.92
C LEU A 97 10.17 -24.92 -6.07
N ALA A 98 11.25 -24.57 -5.37
CA ALA A 98 11.32 -23.34 -4.57
C ALA A 98 11.04 -22.07 -5.39
N ASN A 99 11.49 -22.00 -6.65
CA ASN A 99 11.23 -20.84 -7.51
C ASN A 99 9.76 -20.81 -7.96
N LEU A 100 9.16 -21.97 -8.22
CA LEU A 100 7.73 -22.08 -8.54
C LEU A 100 6.87 -21.71 -7.32
N SER A 101 7.21 -22.18 -6.13
CA SER A 101 6.54 -21.81 -4.89
C SER A 101 6.68 -20.32 -4.58
N LYS A 102 7.85 -19.72 -4.82
CA LYS A 102 8.08 -18.28 -4.67
C LYS A 102 7.28 -17.46 -5.68
N LEU A 103 7.10 -17.97 -6.90
CA LEU A 103 6.26 -17.32 -7.91
C LEU A 103 4.79 -17.37 -7.50
N LEU A 104 4.31 -18.54 -7.07
CA LEU A 104 2.95 -18.72 -6.54
C LEU A 104 2.68 -17.79 -5.36
N GLY A 105 3.61 -17.64 -4.43
CA GLY A 105 3.45 -16.73 -3.27
C GLY A 105 3.52 -15.23 -3.60
N LYS A 106 3.90 -14.85 -4.82
CA LYS A 106 3.93 -13.44 -5.28
C LYS A 106 2.67 -13.04 -6.06
N MET A 107 1.96 -14.01 -6.62
CA MET A 107 0.67 -13.87 -7.29
C MET A 107 -0.46 -13.74 -6.27
#